data_AF-A0A3N0XE16-F1
#
_entry.id   AF-A0A3N0XE16-F1
#
_cell.length_a   1.000
_cell.length_b   1.000
_cell.length_c   1.000
_cell.angle_alpha   90.00
_cell.angle_beta   90.00
_cell.angle_gamma   90.00
#
_symmetry.space_group_name_H-M   'P 1'
#
loop_
_entity.id
_entity.type
_entity.pdbx_description
1 polymer ?
#
loop_
_entity_poly.entity_id
_entity_poly.type
_entity_poly.pdbx_seq_one_letter_code
_entity_poly.pdbx_strand_id
1 'polypeptide(L)'
;MITENVQNLFDFINFLHSNKDYLLSKQNLIDETNELLQTRKSIKPNDNYKSKIEYDKIQKRISEKFDIVDAEIIFPLKEKIIELNIADISTPIINLNAKSDLFELQRNFKEDDLKPIFEAKQKYLDFRNETKFDYYLQSFFFELDRTLKEFYDFFKDDDFNEFSKLQTNVVTIESLDKQGIEKAVMQLISNRNELHFEKFSDFLDYLKNEVKDLDFDERHSEVKRMLEQQKIKLENSTFQSEIDEVKIFSENAVKDFKHKLMLSFKYENYKTKTVGFMPTHYNYVLGLIEYEKLYDMANHKNYSDTIVKEQNQKAESIPAPQQEQPIKFTAKEYALAYIFDLYANGRQIPINRIEGSLSKKEIEQYGKDNIQFIKPDTFYNAVKDLNKNYNVSIIKDLQNISQDWLNAVKSLAKDWKKTKAYLTEKELYRE
;
A
#
# COMPACT_ATOMS: atom_id res chain seq x y z
N MET A 1 -9.65 29.62 -25.80
CA MET A 1 -10.25 30.98 -25.78
C MET A 1 -11.19 31.04 -24.60
N ILE A 2 -10.92 31.93 -23.64
CA ILE A 2 -11.79 32.12 -22.47
C ILE A 2 -13.06 32.88 -22.88
N THR A 3 -14.23 32.31 -22.62
CA THR A 3 -15.53 32.97 -22.84
C THR A 3 -15.89 33.90 -21.69
N GLU A 4 -16.92 34.72 -21.86
CA GLU A 4 -17.44 35.59 -20.79
C GLU A 4 -17.85 34.80 -19.54
N ASN A 5 -18.53 33.65 -19.68
CA ASN A 5 -18.93 32.86 -18.51
C ASN A 5 -17.72 32.25 -17.78
N VAL A 6 -16.67 31.82 -18.51
CA VAL A 6 -15.44 31.31 -17.90
C VAL A 6 -14.68 32.45 -17.22
N GLN A 7 -14.63 33.63 -17.85
CA GLN A 7 -14.03 34.82 -17.26
C GLN A 7 -14.74 35.22 -15.96
N ASN A 8 -16.07 35.25 -15.97
CA ASN A 8 -16.87 35.51 -14.78
C ASN A 8 -16.60 34.49 -13.67
N LEU A 9 -16.45 33.21 -14.00
CA LEU A 9 -16.07 32.18 -13.04
C LEU A 9 -14.68 32.44 -12.44
N PHE A 10 -13.70 32.82 -13.27
CA PHE A 10 -12.36 33.17 -12.79
C PHE A 10 -12.37 34.43 -11.93
N ASP A 11 -13.20 35.41 -12.25
CA ASP A 11 -13.38 36.62 -11.45
C ASP A 11 -14.07 36.34 -10.12
N PHE A 12 -15.00 35.37 -10.09
CA PHE A 12 -15.57 34.87 -8.85
C PHE A 12 -14.51 34.16 -7.99
N ILE A 13 -13.66 33.32 -8.59
CA ILE A 13 -12.54 32.69 -7.88
C ILE A 13 -11.55 33.74 -7.34
N ASN A 14 -11.24 34.76 -8.14
CA ASN A 14 -10.42 35.89 -7.69
C ASN A 14 -11.05 36.58 -6.48
N PHE A 15 -12.35 36.82 -6.51
CA PHE A 15 -13.08 37.38 -5.37
C PHE A 15 -13.01 36.50 -4.13
N LEU A 16 -13.21 35.18 -4.26
CA LEU A 16 -13.05 34.24 -3.13
C LEU A 16 -11.65 34.34 -2.52
N HIS A 17 -10.62 34.26 -3.36
CA HIS A 17 -9.23 34.30 -2.92
C HIS A 17 -8.87 35.64 -2.27
N SER A 18 -9.30 36.77 -2.84
CA SER A 18 -9.05 38.10 -2.28
C SER A 18 -9.77 38.35 -0.96
N ASN A 19 -10.86 37.63 -0.67
CA ASN A 19 -11.60 37.76 0.59
C ASN A 19 -11.21 36.69 1.63
N LYS A 20 -10.26 35.80 1.34
CA LYS A 20 -9.92 34.69 2.24
C LYS A 20 -9.47 35.17 3.63
N ASP A 21 -8.62 36.19 3.70
CA ASP A 21 -8.12 36.72 4.98
C ASP A 21 -9.24 37.32 5.84
N TYR A 22 -10.20 37.98 5.18
CA TYR A 22 -11.39 38.48 5.86
C TYR A 22 -12.22 37.32 6.43
N LEU A 23 -12.46 36.26 5.64
CA LEU A 23 -13.20 35.09 6.09
C LEU A 23 -12.49 34.35 7.23
N LEU A 24 -11.16 34.21 7.15
CA LEU A 24 -10.33 33.67 8.22
C LEU A 24 -10.43 34.50 9.51
N SER A 25 -10.50 35.83 9.40
CA SER A 25 -10.73 36.70 10.57
C SER A 25 -12.08 36.45 11.25
N LYS A 26 -13.05 35.85 10.53
CA LYS A 26 -14.37 35.47 11.02
C LYS A 26 -14.47 34.01 11.45
N GLN A 27 -13.36 33.26 11.45
CA GLN A 27 -13.37 31.82 11.76
C GLN A 27 -13.98 31.51 13.13
N ASN A 28 -13.70 32.32 14.16
CA ASN A 28 -14.32 32.14 15.50
C ASN A 28 -15.85 32.24 15.45
N LEU A 29 -16.40 33.20 14.68
CA LEU A 29 -17.85 33.34 14.52
C LEU A 29 -18.44 32.11 13.80
N ILE A 30 -17.76 31.62 12.77
CA ILE A 30 -18.13 30.42 12.02
C ILE A 30 -18.13 29.20 12.92
N ASP A 31 -17.03 28.96 13.66
CA ASP A 31 -16.85 27.81 14.53
C ASP A 31 -17.89 27.79 15.66
N GLU A 32 -18.08 28.92 16.35
CA GLU A 32 -19.10 29.04 17.40
C GLU A 32 -20.51 28.77 16.87
N THR A 33 -20.83 29.23 15.65
CA THR A 33 -22.14 29.02 15.03
C THR A 33 -22.32 27.53 14.66
N ASN A 34 -21.29 26.91 14.11
CA ASN A 34 -21.29 25.49 13.76
C ASN A 34 -21.42 24.59 15.01
N GLU A 35 -20.71 24.91 16.10
CA GLU A 35 -20.83 24.21 17.38
C GLU A 35 -22.25 24.28 17.95
N LEU A 36 -22.90 25.44 17.87
CA LEU A 36 -24.29 25.58 18.29
C LEU A 36 -25.24 24.75 17.42
N LEU A 37 -25.04 24.73 16.10
CA LEU A 37 -25.82 23.91 15.17
C LEU A 37 -25.68 22.41 15.48
N GLN A 38 -24.45 21.95 15.76
CA GLN A 38 -24.19 20.56 16.15
C GLN A 38 -24.81 20.22 17.51
N THR A 39 -24.69 21.13 18.48
CA THR A 39 -25.30 20.95 19.81
C THR A 39 -26.83 20.89 19.71
N ARG A 40 -27.44 21.76 18.90
CA ARG A 40 -28.89 21.70 18.65
C ARG A 40 -29.30 20.35 18.05
N LYS A 41 -28.50 19.81 17.12
CA LYS A 41 -28.78 18.53 16.43
C LYS A 41 -28.78 17.33 17.39
N SER A 42 -28.01 17.37 18.47
CA SER A 42 -27.97 16.28 19.47
C SER A 42 -29.12 16.32 20.47
N ILE A 43 -29.84 17.44 20.56
CA ILE A 43 -31.01 17.59 21.44
C ILE A 43 -32.25 17.01 20.77
N LYS A 44 -33.01 16.21 21.53
CA LYS A 44 -34.30 15.66 21.12
C LYS A 44 -35.44 16.47 21.76
N PRO A 45 -35.93 17.55 21.13
CA PRO A 45 -36.90 18.45 21.74
C PRO A 45 -38.26 17.79 22.02
N ASN A 46 -38.57 16.67 21.36
CA ASN A 46 -39.84 15.96 21.50
C ASN A 46 -39.82 14.92 22.62
N ASP A 47 -38.66 14.64 23.23
CA ASP A 47 -38.55 13.60 24.26
C ASP A 47 -39.11 14.07 25.61
N ASN A 48 -38.83 15.33 26.00
CA ASN A 48 -39.34 15.91 27.24
C ASN A 48 -39.23 17.45 27.25
N TYR A 49 -39.93 18.08 28.21
CA TYR A 49 -40.01 19.54 28.33
C TYR A 49 -38.67 20.24 28.60
N LYS A 50 -37.72 19.59 29.31
CA LYS A 50 -36.39 20.17 29.58
C LYS A 50 -35.58 20.25 28.28
N SER A 51 -35.60 19.18 27.50
CA SER A 51 -34.95 19.14 26.18
C SER A 51 -35.56 20.15 25.21
N LYS A 52 -36.89 20.38 25.25
CA LYS A 52 -37.51 21.46 24.46
C LYS A 52 -37.01 22.84 24.87
N ILE A 53 -36.97 23.14 26.17
CA ILE A 53 -36.47 24.43 26.69
C ILE A 53 -35.01 24.65 26.29
N GLU A 54 -34.17 23.63 26.37
CA GLU A 54 -32.77 23.69 25.97
C GLU A 54 -32.62 23.94 24.47
N TYR A 55 -33.36 23.18 23.65
CA TYR A 55 -33.42 23.38 22.20
C TYR A 55 -33.78 24.83 21.83
N ASP A 56 -34.81 25.40 22.46
CA ASP A 56 -35.27 26.76 22.17
C ASP A 56 -34.23 27.82 22.56
N LYS A 57 -33.53 27.63 23.67
CA LYS A 57 -32.41 28.51 24.06
C LYS A 57 -31.28 28.48 23.04
N ILE A 58 -30.89 27.29 22.56
CA ILE A 58 -29.84 27.16 21.54
C ILE A 58 -30.33 27.74 20.21
N GLN A 59 -31.57 27.48 19.81
CA GLN A 59 -32.15 28.02 18.58
C GLN A 59 -32.13 29.55 18.57
N LYS A 60 -32.42 30.21 19.71
CA LYS A 60 -32.32 31.67 19.82
C LYS A 60 -30.90 32.17 19.62
N ARG A 61 -29.91 31.55 20.26
CA ARG A 61 -28.48 31.89 20.10
C ARG A 61 -27.98 31.67 18.67
N ILE A 62 -28.46 30.61 18.02
CA ILE A 62 -28.19 30.35 16.60
C ILE A 62 -28.74 31.49 15.76
N SER A 63 -30.00 31.90 15.97
CA SER A 63 -30.61 32.99 15.20
C SER A 63 -29.79 34.28 15.30
N GLU A 64 -29.44 34.70 16.52
CA GLU A 64 -28.67 35.93 16.78
C GLU A 64 -27.30 35.93 16.09
N LYS A 65 -26.62 34.77 16.06
CA LYS A 65 -25.32 34.64 15.37
C LYS A 65 -25.47 34.48 13.87
N PHE A 66 -26.49 33.74 13.43
CA PHE A 66 -26.72 33.47 12.02
C PHE A 66 -27.08 34.76 11.27
N ASP A 67 -27.76 35.72 11.90
CA ASP A 67 -27.99 37.04 11.29
C ASP A 67 -26.67 37.75 10.96
N ILE A 68 -25.65 37.65 11.84
CA ILE A 68 -24.32 38.22 11.60
C ILE A 68 -23.58 37.44 10.52
N VAL A 69 -23.63 36.11 10.58
CA VAL A 69 -23.02 35.24 9.57
C VAL A 69 -23.64 35.47 8.19
N ASP A 70 -24.97 35.58 8.10
CA ASP A 70 -25.62 35.82 6.82
C ASP A 70 -25.23 37.19 6.27
N ALA A 71 -25.26 38.25 7.09
CA ALA A 71 -24.93 39.60 6.65
C ALA A 71 -23.45 39.80 6.27
N GLU A 72 -22.51 39.30 7.08
CA GLU A 72 -21.08 39.56 6.89
C GLU A 72 -20.40 38.57 5.94
N ILE A 73 -20.99 37.40 5.74
CA ILE A 73 -20.30 36.28 5.09
C ILE A 73 -21.13 35.72 3.94
N ILE A 74 -22.36 35.26 4.19
CA ILE A 74 -23.15 34.56 3.16
C ILE A 74 -23.66 35.53 2.10
N PHE A 75 -24.18 36.68 2.51
CA PHE A 75 -24.80 37.67 1.64
C PHE A 75 -23.81 38.24 0.61
N PRO A 76 -22.59 38.67 0.97
CA PRO A 76 -21.59 39.12 -0.01
C PRO A 76 -21.25 38.05 -1.06
N LEU A 77 -21.21 36.78 -0.67
CA LEU A 77 -20.98 35.67 -1.61
C LEU A 77 -22.16 35.49 -2.56
N LYS A 78 -23.40 35.49 -2.04
CA LYS A 78 -24.62 35.39 -2.85
C LYS A 78 -24.73 36.52 -3.86
N GLU A 79 -24.50 37.76 -3.41
CA GLU A 79 -24.49 38.94 -4.28
C GLU A 79 -23.46 38.77 -5.39
N LYS A 80 -22.25 38.30 -5.08
CA LYS A 80 -21.22 38.12 -6.11
C LYS A 80 -21.54 37.01 -7.10
N ILE A 81 -22.16 35.92 -6.65
CA ILE A 81 -22.66 34.84 -7.50
C ILE A 81 -23.70 35.37 -8.50
N ILE A 82 -24.61 36.22 -8.04
CA ILE A 82 -25.65 36.85 -8.86
C ILE A 82 -25.05 37.88 -9.82
N GLU A 83 -24.20 38.78 -9.31
CA GLU A 83 -23.52 39.85 -10.07
C GLU A 83 -22.75 39.28 -11.27
N LEU A 84 -22.00 38.20 -11.06
CA LEU A 84 -21.19 37.55 -12.10
C LEU A 84 -21.96 36.47 -12.88
N ASN A 85 -23.26 36.30 -12.60
CA ASN A 85 -24.10 35.30 -13.24
C ASN A 85 -23.47 33.88 -13.21
N ILE A 86 -22.98 33.45 -12.05
CA ILE A 86 -22.26 32.18 -11.90
C ILE A 86 -23.22 30.99 -11.93
N ALA A 87 -24.29 31.08 -11.14
CA ALA A 87 -25.32 30.04 -11.02
C ALA A 87 -26.60 30.61 -10.41
N ASP A 88 -27.72 29.95 -10.67
CA ASP A 88 -28.96 30.15 -9.92
C ASP A 88 -28.90 29.39 -8.58
N ILE A 89 -28.77 30.15 -7.49
CA ILE A 89 -28.72 29.63 -6.12
C ILE A 89 -30.06 29.74 -5.38
N SER A 90 -31.14 30.12 -6.08
CA SER A 90 -32.49 30.14 -5.52
C SER A 90 -33.10 28.74 -5.38
N THR A 91 -32.50 27.74 -6.04
CA THR A 91 -32.94 26.34 -6.01
C THR A 91 -31.87 25.43 -5.42
N PRO A 92 -32.23 24.25 -4.90
CA PRO A 92 -31.26 23.25 -4.44
C PRO A 92 -30.41 22.64 -5.57
N ILE A 93 -30.86 22.77 -6.82
CA ILE A 93 -30.19 22.20 -7.99
C ILE A 93 -29.30 23.28 -8.60
N ILE A 94 -28.02 23.27 -8.21
CA ILE A 94 -27.06 24.26 -8.70
C ILE A 94 -26.50 23.80 -10.05
N ASN A 95 -26.61 24.69 -11.05
CA ASN A 95 -25.97 24.52 -12.35
C ASN A 95 -25.06 25.72 -12.60
N LEU A 96 -23.77 25.47 -12.83
CA LEU A 96 -22.85 26.54 -13.21
C LEU A 96 -23.08 26.93 -14.67
N ASN A 97 -23.30 28.22 -14.91
CA ASN A 97 -23.49 28.75 -16.26
C ASN A 97 -22.24 28.54 -17.14
N ALA A 98 -21.05 28.53 -16.55
CA ALA A 98 -19.79 28.30 -17.25
C ALA A 98 -19.54 26.83 -17.66
N LYS A 99 -20.36 25.87 -17.23
CA LYS A 99 -20.04 24.43 -17.39
C LYS A 99 -19.83 24.00 -18.85
N SER A 100 -20.70 24.43 -19.76
CA SER A 100 -20.55 24.13 -21.19
C SER A 100 -19.32 24.80 -21.79
N ASP A 101 -19.04 26.03 -21.39
CA ASP A 101 -17.92 26.81 -21.92
C ASP A 101 -16.57 26.28 -21.42
N LEU A 102 -16.50 25.76 -20.20
CA LEU A 102 -15.33 25.06 -19.68
C LEU A 102 -15.01 23.82 -20.52
N PHE A 103 -16.02 23.05 -20.92
CA PHE A 103 -15.85 21.89 -21.78
C PHE A 103 -15.35 22.27 -23.19
N GLU A 104 -15.86 23.35 -23.76
CA GLU A 104 -15.36 23.88 -25.03
C GLU A 104 -13.94 24.46 -24.91
N LEU A 105 -13.61 25.08 -23.78
CA LEU A 105 -12.26 25.55 -23.48
C LEU A 105 -11.26 24.38 -23.40
N GLN A 106 -11.62 23.26 -22.77
CA GLN A 106 -10.77 22.05 -22.75
C GLN A 106 -10.41 21.57 -24.16
N ARG A 107 -11.36 21.63 -25.10
CA ARG A 107 -11.16 21.17 -26.47
C ARG A 107 -10.36 22.13 -27.34
N ASN A 108 -10.49 23.43 -27.08
CA ASN A 108 -10.07 24.49 -28.00
C ASN A 108 -9.19 25.57 -27.33
N PHE A 109 -8.48 25.22 -26.25
CA PHE A 109 -7.55 26.15 -25.59
C PHE A 109 -6.37 26.51 -26.50
N LYS A 110 -5.81 27.69 -26.26
CA LYS A 110 -4.54 28.16 -26.81
C LYS A 110 -3.52 28.26 -25.69
N GLU A 111 -2.25 28.30 -26.04
CA GLU A 111 -1.16 28.42 -25.05
C GLU A 111 -1.33 29.63 -24.11
N ASP A 112 -1.78 30.77 -24.64
CA ASP A 112 -2.05 31.98 -23.85
C ASP A 112 -3.19 31.81 -22.82
N ASP A 113 -4.10 30.84 -23.01
CA ASP A 113 -5.17 30.55 -22.06
C ASP A 113 -4.66 29.76 -20.83
N LEU A 114 -3.49 29.11 -20.91
CA LEU A 114 -2.99 28.24 -19.84
C LEU A 114 -2.67 28.99 -18.55
N LYS A 115 -2.03 30.15 -18.68
CA LYS A 115 -1.66 30.98 -17.53
C LYS A 115 -2.87 31.36 -16.66
N PRO A 116 -3.94 31.99 -17.19
CA PRO A 116 -5.11 32.31 -16.39
C PRO A 116 -5.84 31.07 -15.84
N ILE A 117 -5.86 29.95 -16.57
CA ILE A 117 -6.41 28.67 -16.09
C ILE A 117 -5.70 28.22 -14.81
N PHE A 118 -4.36 28.18 -14.83
CA PHE A 118 -3.57 27.73 -13.68
C PHE A 118 -3.60 28.71 -12.52
N GLU A 119 -3.62 30.02 -12.79
CA GLU A 119 -3.78 31.03 -11.74
C GLU A 119 -5.13 30.92 -11.03
N ALA A 120 -6.22 30.70 -11.77
CA ALA A 120 -7.55 30.48 -11.20
C ALA A 120 -7.58 29.19 -10.36
N LYS A 121 -6.99 28.10 -10.86
CA LYS A 121 -6.88 26.83 -10.12
C LYS A 121 -6.20 27.02 -8.77
N GLN A 122 -5.02 27.64 -8.77
CA GLN A 122 -4.25 27.84 -7.54
C GLN A 122 -5.03 28.69 -6.53
N LYS A 123 -5.59 29.81 -6.96
CA LYS A 123 -6.41 30.69 -6.12
C LYS A 123 -7.60 29.97 -5.51
N TYR A 124 -8.26 29.10 -6.28
CA TYR A 124 -9.38 28.32 -5.78
C TYR A 124 -8.96 27.30 -4.73
N LEU A 125 -7.90 26.54 -5.00
CA LEU A 125 -7.36 25.55 -4.06
C LEU A 125 -6.88 26.21 -2.77
N ASP A 126 -6.17 27.34 -2.86
CA ASP A 126 -5.72 28.11 -1.69
C ASP A 126 -6.91 28.55 -0.83
N PHE A 127 -7.95 29.12 -1.45
CA PHE A 127 -9.18 29.49 -0.76
C PHE A 127 -9.83 28.29 -0.05
N ARG A 128 -10.00 27.16 -0.75
CA ARG A 128 -10.69 25.99 -0.20
C ARG A 128 -9.88 25.27 0.88
N ASN A 129 -8.55 25.26 0.78
CA ASN A 129 -7.67 24.61 1.75
C ASN A 129 -7.50 25.42 3.04
N GLU A 130 -7.51 26.75 2.94
CA GLU A 130 -7.32 27.63 4.09
C GLU A 130 -8.63 27.89 4.85
N THR A 131 -9.77 27.96 4.14
CA THR A 131 -11.06 28.32 4.74
C THR A 131 -11.92 27.09 5.08
N LYS A 132 -12.47 27.02 6.30
CA LYS A 132 -13.41 25.96 6.71
C LYS A 132 -14.86 26.33 6.37
N PHE A 133 -15.10 26.66 5.09
CA PHE A 133 -16.35 27.27 4.65
C PHE A 133 -17.46 26.29 4.28
N ASP A 134 -17.21 24.97 4.40
CA ASP A 134 -18.04 23.91 3.80
C ASP A 134 -19.53 23.89 4.23
N TYR A 135 -19.86 24.50 5.37
CA TYR A 135 -21.22 24.56 5.90
C TYR A 135 -22.12 25.57 5.18
N TYR A 136 -21.55 26.63 4.60
CA TYR A 136 -22.32 27.72 4.03
C TYR A 136 -22.29 27.64 2.51
N LEU A 137 -23.46 27.73 1.87
CA LEU A 137 -23.63 27.50 0.42
C LEU A 137 -23.14 26.10 -0.02
N GLN A 138 -23.35 25.08 0.83
CA GLN A 138 -22.87 23.71 0.62
C GLN A 138 -23.17 23.16 -0.79
N SER A 139 -24.43 23.28 -1.25
CA SER A 139 -24.83 22.79 -2.58
C SER A 139 -24.10 23.50 -3.71
N PHE A 140 -23.81 24.79 -3.55
CA PHE A 140 -23.09 25.58 -4.54
C PHE A 140 -21.62 25.18 -4.58
N PHE A 141 -20.95 25.13 -3.44
CA PHE A 141 -19.54 24.72 -3.39
C PHE A 141 -19.34 23.27 -3.81
N PHE A 142 -20.27 22.37 -3.49
CA PHE A 142 -20.24 21.00 -4.00
C PHE A 142 -20.22 20.95 -5.54
N GLU A 143 -21.11 21.69 -6.19
CA GLU A 143 -21.17 21.73 -7.65
C GLU A 143 -19.99 22.46 -8.28
N LEU A 144 -19.46 23.47 -7.58
CA LEU A 144 -18.25 24.18 -7.97
C LEU A 144 -17.00 23.30 -7.88
N ASP A 145 -16.78 22.65 -6.74
CA ASP A 145 -15.70 21.70 -6.49
C ASP A 145 -15.72 20.59 -7.55
N ARG A 146 -16.91 20.01 -7.82
CA ARG A 146 -17.08 18.96 -8.83
C ARG A 146 -16.72 19.44 -10.24
N THR A 147 -17.30 20.57 -10.66
CA THR A 147 -17.11 21.06 -12.03
C THR A 147 -15.67 21.52 -12.27
N LEU A 148 -15.06 22.22 -11.31
CA LEU A 148 -13.68 22.66 -11.41
C LEU A 148 -12.72 21.48 -11.38
N LYS A 149 -12.97 20.45 -10.56
CA LYS A 149 -12.18 19.22 -10.58
C LYS A 149 -12.22 18.58 -11.97
N GLU A 150 -13.41 18.35 -12.53
CA GLU A 150 -13.56 17.78 -13.88
C GLU A 150 -12.83 18.63 -14.93
N PHE A 151 -12.86 19.95 -14.79
CA PHE A 151 -12.18 20.87 -15.68
C PHE A 151 -10.65 20.77 -15.59
N TYR A 152 -10.10 20.92 -14.39
CA TYR A 152 -8.65 20.95 -14.14
C TYR A 152 -7.99 19.58 -14.23
N ASP A 153 -8.75 18.49 -14.08
CA ASP A 153 -8.28 17.13 -14.37
C ASP A 153 -7.81 16.95 -15.83
N PHE A 154 -8.20 17.83 -16.75
CA PHE A 154 -7.66 17.81 -18.10
C PHE A 154 -6.26 18.44 -18.20
N PHE A 155 -5.92 19.39 -17.31
CA PHE A 155 -4.71 20.22 -17.37
C PHE A 155 -3.64 19.81 -16.35
N LYS A 156 -3.73 18.60 -15.79
CA LYS A 156 -2.78 18.13 -14.78
C LYS A 156 -1.56 17.48 -15.42
N ASP A 157 -0.38 17.87 -14.94
CA ASP A 157 0.92 17.33 -15.38
C ASP A 157 1.20 15.95 -14.76
N ASP A 158 0.49 15.63 -13.67
CA ASP A 158 0.55 14.35 -12.99
C ASP A 158 -0.86 13.84 -12.64
N ASP A 159 -0.93 12.63 -12.11
CA ASP A 159 -2.19 12.01 -11.71
C ASP A 159 -2.59 12.35 -10.26
N PHE A 160 -1.96 13.35 -9.63
CA PHE A 160 -2.33 13.79 -8.29
C PHE A 160 -3.70 14.48 -8.31
N ASN A 161 -4.55 14.15 -7.34
CA ASN A 161 -5.88 14.76 -7.21
C ASN A 161 -5.81 15.89 -6.17
N GLU A 162 -5.56 17.11 -6.60
CA GLU A 162 -5.50 18.29 -5.72
C GLU A 162 -6.85 18.63 -5.08
N PHE A 163 -7.95 18.16 -5.68
CA PHE A 163 -9.32 18.32 -5.17
C PHE A 163 -9.70 17.21 -4.17
N SER A 164 -8.82 16.25 -3.87
CA SER A 164 -9.10 15.13 -2.96
C SER A 164 -9.56 15.57 -1.56
N LYS A 165 -9.04 16.69 -1.04
CA LYS A 165 -9.48 17.29 0.24
C LYS A 165 -10.92 17.80 0.20
N LEU A 166 -11.43 18.13 -1.00
CA LEU A 166 -12.73 18.77 -1.22
C LEU A 166 -13.82 17.76 -1.59
N GLN A 167 -13.43 16.52 -1.88
CA GLN A 167 -14.37 15.48 -2.25
C GLN A 167 -15.21 15.02 -1.05
N THR A 168 -16.52 15.17 -1.19
CA THR A 168 -17.49 14.50 -0.31
C THR A 168 -17.52 13.02 -0.68
N ASN A 169 -17.46 12.15 0.32
CA ASN A 169 -17.53 10.70 0.11
C ASN A 169 -18.89 10.33 -0.47
N VAL A 170 -18.94 10.13 -1.79
CA VAL A 170 -20.12 9.57 -2.45
C VAL A 170 -20.05 8.06 -2.27
N VAL A 171 -20.97 7.53 -1.46
CA VAL A 171 -21.16 6.09 -1.34
C VAL A 171 -22.35 5.68 -2.19
N THR A 172 -22.09 4.78 -3.15
CA THR A 172 -23.15 4.18 -3.95
C THR A 172 -23.93 3.21 -3.08
N ILE A 173 -25.22 3.47 -2.90
CA ILE A 173 -26.12 2.58 -2.17
C ILE A 173 -26.52 1.45 -3.12
N GLU A 174 -26.03 0.22 -2.86
CA GLU A 174 -26.35 -0.96 -3.65
C GLU A 174 -27.83 -1.35 -3.56
N SER A 175 -28.46 -1.13 -2.39
CA SER A 175 -29.90 -1.33 -2.15
C SER A 175 -30.42 -0.43 -1.03
N LEU A 176 -31.69 -0.03 -1.11
CA LEU A 176 -32.35 0.80 -0.09
C LEU A 176 -32.86 0.00 1.13
N ASP A 177 -32.50 -1.28 1.24
CA ASP A 177 -32.82 -2.09 2.42
C ASP A 177 -31.86 -1.80 3.59
N LYS A 178 -32.17 -2.35 4.76
CA LYS A 178 -31.39 -2.14 5.99
C LYS A 178 -29.92 -2.55 5.82
N GLN A 179 -29.62 -3.62 5.09
CA GLN A 179 -28.24 -4.08 4.87
C GLN A 179 -27.49 -3.16 3.90
N GLY A 180 -28.12 -2.73 2.81
CA GLY A 180 -27.54 -1.78 1.86
C GLY A 180 -27.24 -0.43 2.50
N ILE A 181 -28.15 0.06 3.35
CA ILE A 181 -27.94 1.29 4.14
C ILE A 181 -26.85 1.09 5.19
N GLU A 182 -26.86 -0.01 5.97
CA GLU A 182 -25.81 -0.29 6.97
C GLU A 182 -24.42 -0.39 6.33
N LYS A 183 -24.30 -1.03 5.17
CA LYS A 183 -23.04 -1.13 4.41
C LYS A 183 -22.57 0.24 3.92
N ALA A 184 -23.49 1.07 3.40
CA ALA A 184 -23.17 2.43 2.97
C ALA A 184 -22.74 3.33 4.14
N VAL A 185 -23.45 3.25 5.26
CA VAL A 185 -23.12 3.96 6.50
C VAL A 185 -21.77 3.49 7.05
N MET A 186 -21.47 2.19 7.01
CA MET A 186 -20.16 1.68 7.40
C MET A 186 -19.03 2.22 6.52
N GLN A 187 -19.24 2.36 5.20
CA GLN A 187 -18.25 2.97 4.31
C GLN A 187 -18.02 4.45 4.63
N LEU A 188 -19.09 5.20 4.95
CA LEU A 188 -18.99 6.59 5.36
C LEU A 188 -18.26 6.76 6.70
N ILE A 189 -18.52 5.89 7.68
CA ILE A 189 -17.88 5.91 9.01
C ILE A 189 -16.41 5.42 8.94
N SER A 190 -16.09 4.56 7.99
CA SER A 190 -14.75 3.96 7.84
C SER A 190 -13.76 4.84 7.07
N ASN A 191 -14.22 5.89 6.39
CA ASN A 191 -13.34 6.80 5.65
C ASN A 191 -12.66 7.79 6.60
N ARG A 192 -11.34 7.72 6.67
CA ARG A 192 -10.51 8.71 7.39
C ARG A 192 -10.32 9.96 6.53
N ASN A 193 -11.38 10.75 6.35
CA ASN A 193 -11.30 12.01 5.58
C ASN A 193 -10.32 13.03 6.16
N GLU A 194 -9.97 12.89 7.45
CA GLU A 194 -9.03 13.78 8.13
C GLU A 194 -7.55 13.50 7.79
N LEU A 195 -7.24 12.32 7.23
CA LEU A 195 -5.87 11.95 6.86
C LEU A 195 -5.61 12.30 5.41
N HIS A 196 -4.94 13.42 5.20
CA HIS A 196 -4.43 13.83 3.89
C HIS A 196 -2.97 14.29 4.03
N PHE A 197 -2.17 13.98 3.01
CA PHE A 197 -0.78 14.35 2.94
C PHE A 197 -0.52 15.04 1.60
N GLU A 198 0.07 16.23 1.63
CA GLU A 198 0.43 16.98 0.41
C GLU A 198 1.67 16.38 -0.26
N LYS A 199 2.54 15.76 0.54
CA LYS A 199 3.79 15.15 0.08
C LYS A 199 3.85 13.68 0.44
N PHE A 200 4.42 12.90 -0.47
CA PHE A 200 4.66 11.48 -0.24
C PHE A 200 5.58 11.24 0.98
N SER A 201 6.51 12.15 1.27
CA SER A 201 7.38 12.08 2.46
C SER A 201 6.56 12.04 3.75
N ASP A 202 5.58 12.93 3.86
CA ASP A 202 4.79 13.12 5.09
C ASP A 202 3.87 11.91 5.30
N PHE A 203 3.31 11.39 4.21
CA PHE A 203 2.59 10.11 4.17
C PHE A 203 3.45 8.94 4.65
N LEU A 204 4.68 8.85 4.15
CA LEU A 204 5.58 7.76 4.47
C LEU A 204 6.01 7.80 5.95
N ASP A 205 6.34 8.98 6.46
CA ASP A 205 6.75 9.18 7.86
C ASP A 205 5.60 8.85 8.82
N TYR A 206 4.38 9.29 8.50
CA TYR A 206 3.19 8.92 9.26
C TYR A 206 3.02 7.40 9.33
N LEU A 207 3.09 6.70 8.18
CA LEU A 207 2.93 5.25 8.17
C LEU A 207 4.07 4.53 8.91
N LYS A 208 5.31 5.00 8.79
CA LYS A 208 6.46 4.45 9.54
C LYS A 208 6.22 4.54 11.05
N ASN A 209 5.64 5.65 11.54
CA ASN A 209 5.28 5.79 12.94
C ASN A 209 4.09 4.92 13.37
N GLU A 210 3.08 4.74 12.51
CA GLU A 210 1.93 3.88 12.78
C GLU A 210 2.30 2.39 12.92
N VAL A 211 3.30 1.93 12.18
CA VAL A 211 3.72 0.52 12.19
C VAL A 211 4.89 0.23 13.12
N LYS A 212 5.40 1.21 13.87
CA LYS A 212 6.64 1.07 14.67
C LYS A 212 6.58 -0.05 15.72
N ASP A 213 5.38 -0.30 16.26
CA ASP A 213 5.13 -1.31 17.29
C ASP A 213 4.52 -2.59 16.71
N LEU A 214 4.40 -2.67 15.38
CA LEU A 214 3.86 -3.83 14.67
C LEU A 214 5.00 -4.72 14.20
N ASP A 215 4.87 -6.01 14.49
CA ASP A 215 5.82 -7.00 13.98
C ASP A 215 5.47 -7.38 12.54
N PHE A 216 6.50 -7.68 11.75
CA PHE A 216 6.32 -8.18 10.39
C PHE A 216 5.88 -9.65 10.46
N ASP A 217 4.59 -9.86 10.71
CA ASP A 217 3.95 -11.14 11.03
C ASP A 217 3.90 -12.15 9.84
N GLU A 218 3.72 -13.45 10.14
CA GLU A 218 3.73 -14.62 9.25
C GLU A 218 2.70 -14.58 8.09
N ARG A 219 1.76 -13.63 8.11
CA ARG A 219 0.72 -13.46 7.07
C ARG A 219 1.28 -13.08 5.70
N HIS A 220 2.56 -12.69 5.61
CA HIS A 220 3.31 -12.50 4.36
C HIS A 220 4.47 -13.49 4.26
N SER A 221 4.16 -14.77 4.44
CA SER A 221 5.13 -15.85 4.53
C SER A 221 6.16 -15.82 3.41
N GLU A 222 5.80 -15.39 2.19
CA GLU A 222 6.74 -15.35 1.07
C GLU A 222 7.70 -14.16 1.10
N VAL A 223 7.21 -12.93 1.28
CA VAL A 223 8.07 -11.73 1.34
C VAL A 223 9.02 -11.81 2.54
N LYS A 224 8.51 -12.24 3.70
CA LYS A 224 9.31 -12.46 4.90
C LYS A 224 10.33 -13.58 4.69
N ARG A 225 9.92 -14.70 4.09
CA ARG A 225 10.86 -15.79 3.75
C ARG A 225 11.97 -15.32 2.82
N MET A 226 11.66 -14.54 1.79
CA MET A 226 12.68 -14.01 0.87
C MET A 226 13.63 -13.05 1.59
N LEU A 227 13.11 -12.17 2.45
CA LEU A 227 13.92 -11.27 3.27
C LEU A 227 14.90 -12.04 4.16
N GLU A 228 14.40 -13.03 4.92
CA GLU A 228 15.24 -13.84 5.81
C GLU A 228 16.27 -14.67 5.04
N GLN A 229 15.93 -15.18 3.85
CA GLN A 229 16.90 -15.85 2.97
C GLN A 229 18.04 -14.92 2.55
N GLN A 230 17.74 -13.66 2.24
CA GLN A 230 18.75 -12.70 1.84
C GLN A 230 19.57 -12.19 3.03
N LYS A 231 18.98 -12.07 4.23
CA LYS A 231 19.74 -11.81 5.48
C LYS A 231 20.76 -12.92 5.74
N ILE A 232 20.34 -14.18 5.69
CA ILE A 232 21.23 -15.35 5.86
C ILE A 232 22.30 -15.37 4.77
N LYS A 233 21.94 -15.09 3.51
CA LYS A 233 22.89 -15.02 2.41
C LYS A 233 23.93 -13.93 2.67
N LEU A 234 23.49 -12.75 3.08
CA LEU A 234 24.38 -11.63 3.39
C LEU A 234 25.30 -11.97 4.55
N GLU A 235 24.80 -12.55 5.63
CA GLU A 235 25.58 -12.94 6.81
C GLU A 235 26.71 -13.90 6.43
N ASN A 236 26.38 -14.93 5.63
CA ASN A 236 27.30 -15.97 5.20
C ASN A 236 28.13 -15.62 3.95
N SER A 237 27.90 -14.47 3.31
CA SER A 237 28.62 -14.10 2.09
C SER A 237 30.12 -13.99 2.36
N THR A 238 30.88 -14.77 1.61
CA THR A 238 32.36 -14.77 1.63
C THR A 238 32.92 -14.12 0.37
N PHE A 239 32.08 -13.80 -0.62
CA PHE A 239 32.51 -13.13 -1.84
C PHE A 239 31.77 -11.81 -2.04
N GLN A 240 32.46 -10.81 -2.58
CA GLN A 240 31.86 -9.50 -2.88
C GLN A 240 30.66 -9.63 -3.85
N SER A 241 30.73 -10.56 -4.81
CA SER A 241 29.62 -10.82 -5.74
C SER A 241 28.33 -11.25 -5.04
N GLU A 242 28.41 -11.98 -3.93
CA GLU A 242 27.24 -12.41 -3.16
C GLU A 242 26.63 -11.23 -2.38
N ILE A 243 27.48 -10.36 -1.84
CA ILE A 243 27.08 -9.10 -1.19
C ILE A 243 26.40 -8.18 -2.22
N ASP A 244 26.97 -8.06 -3.41
CA ASP A 244 26.44 -7.25 -4.50
C ASP A 244 25.08 -7.80 -4.98
N GLU A 245 24.91 -9.12 -5.04
CA GLU A 245 23.62 -9.74 -5.34
C GLU A 245 22.56 -9.42 -4.29
N VAL A 246 22.88 -9.50 -3.00
CA VAL A 246 21.95 -9.10 -1.92
C VAL A 246 21.62 -7.61 -2.02
N LYS A 247 22.62 -6.77 -2.32
CA LYS A 247 22.45 -5.33 -2.50
C LYS A 247 21.48 -5.02 -3.64
N ILE A 248 21.69 -5.60 -4.83
CA ILE A 248 20.80 -5.41 -5.99
C ILE A 248 19.39 -5.91 -5.67
N PHE A 249 19.26 -7.06 -5.01
CA PHE A 249 17.97 -7.62 -4.64
C PHE A 249 17.21 -6.69 -3.69
N SER A 250 17.86 -6.25 -2.61
CA SER A 250 17.25 -5.37 -1.61
C SER A 250 16.93 -3.99 -2.19
N GLU A 251 17.77 -3.44 -3.06
CA GLU A 251 17.49 -2.18 -3.77
C GLU A 251 16.23 -2.27 -4.63
N ASN A 252 16.08 -3.37 -5.39
CA ASN A 252 14.90 -3.61 -6.22
C ASN A 252 13.64 -3.80 -5.37
N ALA A 253 13.73 -4.51 -4.23
CA ALA A 253 12.63 -4.64 -3.29
C ALA A 253 12.21 -3.29 -2.69
N VAL A 254 13.18 -2.45 -2.28
CA VAL A 254 12.92 -1.08 -1.80
C VAL A 254 12.19 -0.27 -2.86
N LYS A 255 12.63 -0.34 -4.13
CA LYS A 255 11.97 0.34 -5.26
C LYS A 255 10.53 -0.13 -5.46
N ASP A 256 10.28 -1.45 -5.41
CA ASP A 256 8.94 -2.03 -5.54
C ASP A 256 8.00 -1.59 -4.39
N PHE A 257 8.46 -1.65 -3.13
CA PHE A 257 7.66 -1.20 -2.00
C PHE A 257 7.39 0.32 -2.05
N LYS A 258 8.39 1.13 -2.41
CA LYS A 258 8.19 2.57 -2.63
C LYS A 258 7.16 2.83 -3.72
N HIS A 259 7.20 2.08 -4.81
CA HIS A 259 6.21 2.19 -5.88
C HIS A 259 4.80 1.82 -5.40
N LYS A 260 4.62 0.70 -4.70
CA LYS A 260 3.31 0.29 -4.13
C LYS A 260 2.76 1.29 -3.12
N LEU A 261 3.63 1.88 -2.31
CA LEU A 261 3.27 2.96 -1.39
C LEU A 261 2.91 4.24 -2.14
N MET A 262 3.63 4.56 -3.22
CA MET A 262 3.31 5.69 -4.09
C MET A 262 1.94 5.52 -4.74
N LEU A 263 1.60 4.32 -5.21
CA LEU A 263 0.25 4.03 -5.71
C LEU A 263 -0.79 4.17 -4.60
N SER A 264 -0.48 3.70 -3.39
CA SER A 264 -1.39 3.84 -2.25
C SER A 264 -1.63 5.30 -1.88
N PHE A 265 -0.58 6.12 -1.90
CA PHE A 265 -0.61 7.56 -1.70
C PHE A 265 -1.42 8.27 -2.78
N LYS A 266 -1.07 8.02 -4.05
CA LYS A 266 -1.67 8.61 -5.25
C LYS A 266 -3.18 8.35 -5.37
N TYR A 267 -3.60 7.12 -5.08
CA TYR A 267 -5.01 6.73 -5.14
C TYR A 267 -5.74 6.88 -3.80
N GLU A 268 -5.08 7.41 -2.79
CA GLU A 268 -5.61 7.58 -1.44
C GLU A 268 -6.23 6.32 -0.82
N ASN A 269 -5.76 5.14 -1.26
CA ASN A 269 -6.24 3.84 -0.77
C ASN A 269 -5.97 3.67 0.74
N TYR A 270 -5.06 4.48 1.31
CA TYR A 270 -4.78 4.50 2.75
C TYR A 270 -5.91 5.08 3.61
N LYS A 271 -6.88 5.81 3.02
CA LYS A 271 -8.03 6.37 3.75
C LYS A 271 -9.10 5.32 4.09
N THR A 272 -9.06 4.17 3.42
CA THR A 272 -10.04 3.09 3.62
C THR A 272 -9.65 2.19 4.79
N LYS A 273 -10.52 2.08 5.81
CA LYS A 273 -10.30 1.16 6.93
C LYS A 273 -10.69 -0.26 6.50
N THR A 274 -9.74 -1.19 6.56
CA THR A 274 -10.02 -2.63 6.44
C THR A 274 -10.42 -3.18 7.81
N VAL A 275 -11.63 -3.71 7.93
CA VAL A 275 -12.12 -4.30 9.20
C VAL A 275 -11.62 -5.74 9.27
N GLY A 276 -10.91 -6.09 10.35
CA GLY A 276 -10.45 -7.46 10.64
C GLY A 276 -9.12 -7.87 10.01
N PHE A 277 -8.53 -7.06 9.14
CA PHE A 277 -7.22 -7.31 8.52
C PHE A 277 -6.31 -6.10 8.64
N MET A 278 -4.99 -6.34 8.70
CA MET A 278 -3.99 -5.28 8.66
C MET A 278 -4.02 -4.62 7.27
N PRO A 279 -4.13 -3.28 7.18
CA PRO A 279 -4.18 -2.61 5.89
C PRO A 279 -2.96 -2.92 5.02
N THR A 280 -3.18 -3.14 3.72
CA THR A 280 -2.13 -3.58 2.79
C THR A 280 -0.95 -2.61 2.74
N HIS A 281 -1.21 -1.31 2.87
CA HIS A 281 -0.17 -0.28 2.88
C HIS A 281 0.70 -0.32 4.15
N TYR A 282 0.20 -0.81 5.29
CA TYR A 282 1.03 -1.01 6.49
C TYR A 282 2.05 -2.14 6.24
N ASN A 283 1.63 -3.18 5.50
CA ASN A 283 2.54 -4.27 5.12
C ASN A 283 3.63 -3.80 4.16
N TYR A 284 3.29 -2.90 3.23
CA TYR A 284 4.29 -2.32 2.33
C TYR A 284 5.32 -1.49 3.08
N VAL A 285 4.92 -0.73 4.11
CA VAL A 285 5.86 0.04 4.94
C VAL A 285 6.74 -0.88 5.78
N LEU A 286 6.19 -1.92 6.40
CA LEU A 286 7.01 -2.87 7.15
C LEU A 286 8.04 -3.56 6.24
N GLY A 287 7.62 -4.00 5.05
CA GLY A 287 8.54 -4.56 4.05
C GLY A 287 9.61 -3.56 3.63
N LEU A 288 9.21 -2.31 3.36
CA LEU A 288 10.14 -1.24 3.02
C LEU A 288 11.21 -1.04 4.11
N ILE A 289 10.80 -0.91 5.37
CA ILE A 289 11.72 -0.70 6.51
C ILE A 289 12.76 -1.83 6.58
N GLU A 290 12.32 -3.09 6.48
CA GLU A 290 13.21 -4.24 6.60
C GLU A 290 14.16 -4.39 5.40
N TYR A 291 13.70 -4.10 4.18
CA TYR A 291 14.55 -4.12 3.01
C TYR A 291 15.49 -2.91 2.93
N GLU A 292 15.12 -1.74 3.46
CA GLU A 292 16.02 -0.60 3.65
C GLU A 292 17.16 -0.99 4.61
N LYS A 293 16.86 -1.63 5.74
CA LYS A 293 17.89 -2.15 6.67
C LYS A 293 18.81 -3.16 5.99
N LEU A 294 18.28 -4.11 5.23
CA LEU A 294 19.09 -5.11 4.53
C LEU A 294 20.00 -4.47 3.46
N TYR A 295 19.48 -3.51 2.70
CA TYR A 295 20.25 -2.76 1.72
C TYR A 295 21.38 -1.98 2.37
N ASP A 296 21.11 -1.31 3.49
CA ASP A 296 22.12 -0.59 4.26
C ASP A 296 23.18 -1.55 4.82
N MET A 297 22.77 -2.69 5.39
CA MET A 297 23.72 -3.72 5.85
C MET A 297 24.62 -4.21 4.71
N ALA A 298 24.07 -4.44 3.51
CA ALA A 298 24.85 -4.86 2.35
C ALA A 298 25.82 -3.77 1.86
N ASN A 299 25.41 -2.49 1.90
CA ASN A 299 26.28 -1.37 1.52
C ASN A 299 27.45 -1.16 2.48
N HIS A 300 27.25 -1.44 3.77
CA HIS A 300 28.29 -1.24 4.79
C HIS A 300 29.13 -2.50 5.02
N LYS A 301 28.76 -3.65 4.42
CA LYS A 301 29.55 -4.88 4.50
C LYS A 301 30.70 -4.82 3.48
N ASN A 302 31.88 -4.40 3.93
CA ASN A 302 33.11 -4.45 3.13
C ASN A 302 33.83 -5.78 3.31
N TYR A 303 34.28 -6.38 2.20
CA TYR A 303 35.07 -7.62 2.18
C TYR A 303 36.35 -7.54 3.05
N SER A 304 36.92 -6.35 3.22
CA SER A 304 38.11 -6.13 4.05
C SER A 304 37.88 -6.35 5.56
N ASP A 305 36.66 -6.15 6.06
CA ASP A 305 36.35 -6.34 7.50
C ASP A 305 36.24 -7.83 7.88
N THR A 306 35.93 -8.69 6.90
CA THR A 306 35.91 -10.16 7.05
C THR A 306 37.30 -10.74 7.19
N ILE A 307 38.30 -10.22 6.46
CA ILE A 307 39.69 -10.71 6.55
C ILE A 307 40.34 -10.32 7.88
N VAL A 308 40.03 -9.15 8.45
CA VAL A 308 40.58 -8.71 9.74
C VAL A 308 39.99 -9.53 10.91
N LYS A 309 38.72 -9.97 10.83
CA LYS A 309 38.12 -10.84 11.84
C LYS A 309 38.62 -12.29 11.76
N GLU A 310 38.83 -12.83 10.56
CA GLU A 310 39.37 -14.19 10.39
C GLU A 310 40.88 -14.28 10.69
N GLN A 311 41.66 -13.23 10.46
CA GLN A 311 43.10 -13.23 10.78
C GLN A 311 43.39 -13.02 12.26
N ASN A 312 42.57 -12.24 12.99
CA ASN A 312 42.75 -12.04 14.43
C ASN A 312 42.22 -13.19 15.30
N GLN A 313 41.31 -14.04 14.80
CA GLN A 313 40.84 -15.23 15.53
C GLN A 313 41.74 -16.47 15.37
N LYS A 314 42.65 -16.50 14.39
CA LYS A 314 43.59 -17.63 14.18
C LYS A 314 44.85 -17.60 15.06
N ALA A 315 45.10 -16.51 15.79
CA ALA A 315 46.35 -16.36 16.56
C ALA A 315 46.27 -16.78 18.04
N GLU A 316 45.08 -16.90 18.64
CA GLU A 316 44.95 -17.32 20.04
C GLU A 316 43.70 -18.18 20.26
N SER A 317 43.83 -19.49 20.09
CA SER A 317 43.30 -20.50 21.04
C SER A 317 43.41 -21.92 20.48
N ILE A 318 43.93 -22.80 21.33
CA ILE A 318 43.96 -24.26 21.16
C ILE A 318 42.50 -24.77 21.12
N PRO A 319 42.11 -25.65 20.18
CA PRO A 319 40.71 -26.04 20.07
C PRO A 319 40.33 -27.06 21.16
N ALA A 320 39.38 -26.65 22.00
CA ALA A 320 38.46 -27.59 22.66
C ALA A 320 37.37 -28.01 21.66
N PRO A 321 36.84 -29.24 21.72
CA PRO A 321 36.00 -29.80 20.66
C PRO A 321 34.65 -29.07 20.59
N GLN A 322 34.42 -28.33 19.51
CA GLN A 322 33.13 -27.73 19.20
C GLN A 322 32.28 -28.75 18.45
N GLN A 323 31.06 -28.97 18.97
CA GLN A 323 30.04 -29.79 18.33
C GLN A 323 29.58 -29.12 17.03
N GLU A 324 29.70 -29.82 15.91
CA GLU A 324 29.21 -29.42 14.59
C GLU A 324 27.69 -29.16 14.64
N GLN A 325 27.24 -27.97 14.27
CA GLN A 325 25.82 -27.78 13.97
C GLN A 325 25.50 -28.42 12.60
N PRO A 326 24.42 -29.21 12.50
CA PRO A 326 24.13 -29.97 11.29
C PRO A 326 23.71 -29.05 10.14
N ILE A 327 24.37 -29.21 8.99
CA ILE A 327 24.00 -28.57 7.73
C ILE A 327 22.54 -28.91 7.40
N LYS A 328 21.67 -27.91 7.30
CA LYS A 328 20.23 -28.09 7.01
C LYS A 328 19.96 -28.02 5.50
N PHE A 329 19.56 -29.14 4.92
CA PHE A 329 19.15 -29.24 3.51
C PHE A 329 17.63 -29.03 3.34
N THR A 330 17.22 -28.62 2.14
CA THR A 330 15.82 -28.40 1.76
C THR A 330 15.08 -29.70 1.42
N ALA A 331 13.74 -29.68 1.44
CA ALA A 331 12.92 -30.84 1.07
C ALA A 331 13.20 -31.36 -0.36
N LYS A 332 13.53 -30.46 -1.30
CA LYS A 332 13.90 -30.84 -2.67
C LYS A 332 15.26 -31.54 -2.73
N GLU A 333 16.22 -31.11 -1.93
CA GLU A 333 17.55 -31.74 -1.84
C GLU A 333 17.49 -33.13 -1.21
N TYR A 334 16.71 -33.30 -0.13
CA TYR A 334 16.43 -34.62 0.43
C TYR A 334 15.69 -35.53 -0.56
N ALA A 335 14.71 -34.99 -1.29
CA ALA A 335 13.99 -35.73 -2.32
C ALA A 335 14.92 -36.16 -3.47
N LEU A 336 15.85 -35.28 -3.88
CA LEU A 336 16.81 -35.55 -4.93
C LEU A 336 17.81 -36.65 -4.53
N ALA A 337 18.35 -36.57 -3.31
CA ALA A 337 19.23 -37.61 -2.77
C ALA A 337 18.51 -38.96 -2.69
N TYR A 338 17.25 -38.97 -2.22
CA TYR A 338 16.42 -40.17 -2.20
C TYR A 338 16.20 -40.78 -3.60
N ILE A 339 15.89 -39.97 -4.61
CA ILE A 339 15.69 -40.44 -5.98
C ILE A 339 16.98 -41.05 -6.54
N PHE A 340 18.13 -40.39 -6.33
CA PHE A 340 19.41 -40.93 -6.79
C PHE A 340 19.82 -42.20 -6.04
N ASP A 341 19.55 -42.31 -4.75
CA ASP A 341 19.77 -43.55 -4.00
C ASP A 341 18.92 -44.71 -4.54
N LEU A 342 17.67 -44.45 -4.96
CA LEU A 342 16.84 -45.46 -5.62
C LEU A 342 17.46 -45.89 -6.95
N TYR A 343 17.83 -44.93 -7.80
CA TYR A 343 18.36 -45.21 -9.13
C TYR A 343 19.72 -45.92 -9.08
N ALA A 344 20.60 -45.51 -8.16
CA ALA A 344 21.88 -46.16 -7.92
C ALA A 344 21.75 -47.61 -7.44
N ASN A 345 20.60 -47.97 -6.86
CA ASN A 345 20.27 -49.35 -6.47
C ASN A 345 19.35 -50.07 -7.49
N GLY A 346 19.18 -49.51 -8.69
CA GLY A 346 18.35 -50.09 -9.76
C GLY A 346 16.85 -50.10 -9.45
N ARG A 347 16.40 -49.29 -8.49
CA ARG A 347 14.99 -49.16 -8.10
C ARG A 347 14.37 -47.92 -8.73
N GLN A 348 13.06 -47.94 -8.90
CA GLN A 348 12.28 -46.76 -9.34
C GLN A 348 11.54 -46.14 -8.15
N ILE A 349 11.06 -44.91 -8.33
CA ILE A 349 10.22 -44.25 -7.33
C ILE A 349 8.96 -45.10 -7.11
N PRO A 350 8.61 -45.47 -5.86
CA PRO A 350 7.47 -46.32 -5.58
C PRO A 350 6.16 -45.77 -6.15
N ILE A 351 5.39 -46.62 -6.83
CA ILE A 351 4.07 -46.30 -7.39
C ILE A 351 2.99 -47.16 -6.74
N ASN A 352 1.81 -46.57 -6.53
CA ASN A 352 0.61 -47.30 -6.17
C ASN A 352 0.11 -48.07 -7.40
N ARG A 353 0.19 -49.40 -7.36
CA ARG A 353 -0.18 -50.27 -8.50
C ARG A 353 -1.66 -50.20 -8.90
N ILE A 354 -2.53 -49.72 -8.00
CA ILE A 354 -3.97 -49.58 -8.26
C ILE A 354 -4.27 -48.26 -8.97
N GLU A 355 -3.64 -47.16 -8.53
CA GLU A 355 -3.91 -45.81 -9.02
C GLU A 355 -2.95 -45.34 -10.13
N GLY A 356 -1.83 -46.03 -10.32
CA GLY A 356 -0.75 -45.62 -11.23
C GLY A 356 0.01 -44.36 -10.79
N SER A 357 -0.37 -43.77 -9.66
CA SER A 357 0.23 -42.59 -9.04
C SER A 357 1.41 -42.97 -8.13
N LEU A 358 2.23 -41.99 -7.71
CA LEU A 358 3.29 -42.23 -6.73
C LEU A 358 2.71 -42.77 -5.40
N SER A 359 3.38 -43.75 -4.79
CA SER A 359 2.96 -44.34 -3.52
C SER A 359 3.20 -43.35 -2.37
N LYS A 360 2.19 -42.52 -2.07
CA LYS A 360 2.23 -41.54 -0.97
C LYS A 360 2.67 -42.19 0.34
N LYS A 361 2.08 -43.34 0.68
CA LYS A 361 2.37 -44.08 1.91
C LYS A 361 3.83 -44.48 2.04
N GLU A 362 4.44 -45.05 0.99
CA GLU A 362 5.85 -45.51 1.06
C GLU A 362 6.84 -44.34 1.10
N ILE A 363 6.57 -43.29 0.32
CA ILE A 363 7.46 -42.13 0.25
C ILE A 363 7.40 -41.34 1.57
N GLU A 364 6.22 -41.15 2.16
CA GLU A 364 6.08 -40.51 3.47
C GLU A 364 6.72 -41.33 4.59
N GLN A 365 6.58 -42.66 4.54
CA GLN A 365 7.21 -43.54 5.51
C GLN A 365 8.75 -43.43 5.42
N TYR A 366 9.31 -43.40 4.21
CA TYR A 366 10.74 -43.14 4.03
C TYR A 366 11.15 -41.78 4.63
N GLY A 367 10.41 -40.71 4.33
CA GLY A 367 10.69 -39.38 4.84
C GLY A 367 10.66 -39.34 6.37
N LYS A 368 9.66 -39.98 6.98
CA LYS A 368 9.52 -40.10 8.44
C LYS A 368 10.71 -40.85 9.08
N ASP A 369 11.17 -41.92 8.45
CA ASP A 369 12.20 -42.79 9.02
C ASP A 369 13.63 -42.25 8.83
N ASN A 370 13.84 -41.37 7.85
CA ASN A 370 15.19 -40.95 7.43
C ASN A 370 15.42 -39.44 7.48
N ILE A 371 14.39 -38.62 7.72
CA ILE A 371 14.49 -37.16 7.69
C ILE A 371 13.82 -36.56 8.92
N GLN A 372 14.63 -36.11 9.89
CA GLN A 372 14.13 -35.63 11.18
C GLN A 372 13.45 -34.24 11.10
N PHE A 373 13.88 -33.39 10.16
CA PHE A 373 13.53 -31.97 10.15
C PHE A 373 12.45 -31.59 9.11
N ILE A 374 11.93 -32.55 8.34
CA ILE A 374 10.98 -32.31 7.26
C ILE A 374 9.72 -33.14 7.51
N LYS A 375 8.55 -32.50 7.43
CA LYS A 375 7.26 -33.19 7.57
C LYS A 375 7.11 -34.22 6.42
N PRO A 376 6.61 -35.43 6.69
CA PRO A 376 6.43 -36.47 5.67
C PRO A 376 5.67 -36.00 4.42
N ASP A 377 4.55 -35.29 4.56
CA ASP A 377 3.79 -34.73 3.43
C ASP A 377 4.61 -33.71 2.61
N THR A 378 5.47 -32.92 3.27
CA THR A 378 6.35 -31.96 2.58
C THR A 378 7.41 -32.69 1.75
N PHE A 379 7.97 -33.78 2.29
CA PHE A 379 8.92 -34.63 1.56
C PHE A 379 8.25 -35.33 0.37
N TYR A 380 7.05 -35.90 0.55
CA TYR A 380 6.29 -36.50 -0.54
C TYR A 380 5.99 -35.50 -1.67
N ASN A 381 5.55 -34.30 -1.32
CA ASN A 381 5.27 -33.26 -2.31
C ASN A 381 6.53 -32.84 -3.07
N ALA A 382 7.70 -32.80 -2.41
CA ALA A 382 8.97 -32.55 -3.09
C ALA A 382 9.32 -33.68 -4.07
N VAL A 383 9.21 -34.95 -3.69
CA VAL A 383 9.44 -36.09 -4.60
C VAL A 383 8.47 -36.05 -5.79
N LYS A 384 7.20 -35.72 -5.55
CA LYS A 384 6.18 -35.59 -6.60
C LYS A 384 6.49 -34.44 -7.56
N ASP A 385 6.93 -33.30 -7.05
CA ASP A 385 7.35 -32.14 -7.84
C ASP A 385 8.55 -32.49 -8.74
N LEU A 386 9.59 -33.11 -8.16
CA LEU A 386 10.77 -33.54 -8.91
C LEU A 386 10.44 -34.55 -10.01
N ASN A 387 9.60 -35.54 -9.72
CA ASN A 387 9.21 -36.55 -10.71
C ASN A 387 8.33 -35.99 -11.85
N LYS A 388 7.57 -34.92 -11.61
CA LYS A 388 6.65 -34.35 -12.60
C LYS A 388 7.28 -33.24 -13.44
N ASN A 389 8.07 -32.38 -12.80
CA ASN A 389 8.45 -31.08 -13.37
C ASN A 389 9.92 -31.01 -13.80
N TYR A 390 10.74 -32.02 -13.47
CA TYR A 390 12.17 -32.00 -13.74
C TYR A 390 12.66 -33.34 -14.30
N ASN A 391 13.63 -33.28 -15.21
CA ASN A 391 14.37 -34.45 -15.65
C ASN A 391 15.70 -34.54 -14.89
N VAL A 392 15.76 -35.39 -13.87
CA VAL A 392 16.95 -35.57 -13.03
C VAL A 392 18.15 -36.21 -13.75
N SER A 393 18.01 -36.55 -15.05
CA SER A 393 19.12 -36.96 -15.91
C SER A 393 19.76 -35.79 -16.68
N ILE A 394 19.29 -34.55 -16.47
CA ILE A 394 19.78 -33.34 -17.14
C ILE A 394 20.38 -32.39 -16.09
N ILE A 395 21.66 -32.03 -16.24
CA ILE A 395 22.38 -31.14 -15.31
C ILE A 395 21.66 -29.81 -15.10
N LYS A 396 21.14 -29.21 -16.18
CA LYS A 396 20.40 -27.93 -16.11
C LYS A 396 19.18 -28.03 -15.19
N ASP A 397 18.46 -29.15 -15.22
CA ASP A 397 17.31 -29.36 -14.34
C ASP A 397 17.74 -29.61 -12.90
N LEU A 398 18.88 -30.27 -12.67
CA LEU A 398 19.46 -30.42 -11.33
C LEU A 398 19.85 -29.07 -10.72
N GLN A 399 20.46 -28.19 -11.50
CA GLN A 399 20.80 -26.81 -11.09
C GLN A 399 19.54 -25.96 -10.81
N ASN A 400 18.46 -26.19 -11.56
CA ASN A 400 17.16 -25.56 -11.29
C ASN A 400 16.49 -26.10 -10.01
N ILE A 401 16.81 -27.32 -9.58
CA ILE A 401 16.33 -27.91 -8.33
C ILE A 401 17.11 -27.36 -7.13
N SER A 402 18.44 -27.38 -7.20
CA SER A 402 19.36 -26.74 -6.25
C SER A 402 20.68 -26.41 -6.95
N GLN A 403 21.16 -25.18 -6.78
CA GLN A 403 22.47 -24.79 -7.32
C GLN A 403 23.62 -25.59 -6.71
N ASP A 404 23.44 -26.11 -5.49
CA ASP A 404 24.41 -26.94 -4.78
C ASP A 404 23.95 -28.41 -4.65
N TRP A 405 23.17 -28.89 -5.65
CA TRP A 405 22.58 -30.23 -5.62
C TRP A 405 23.60 -31.34 -5.39
N LEU A 406 24.83 -31.20 -5.90
CA LEU A 406 25.86 -32.23 -5.82
C LEU A 406 26.37 -32.39 -4.38
N ASN A 407 26.62 -31.30 -3.66
CA ASN A 407 27.03 -31.38 -2.26
C ASN A 407 25.89 -31.87 -1.38
N ALA A 408 24.65 -31.49 -1.69
CA ALA A 408 23.48 -32.01 -1.00
C ALA A 408 23.34 -33.53 -1.18
N VAL A 409 23.42 -34.03 -2.42
CA VAL A 409 23.36 -35.48 -2.71
C VAL A 409 24.55 -36.21 -2.06
N LYS A 410 25.76 -35.64 -2.11
CA LYS A 410 26.94 -36.21 -1.46
C LYS A 410 26.79 -36.35 0.06
N SER A 411 26.13 -35.38 0.69
CA SER A 411 25.95 -35.35 2.14
C SER A 411 24.77 -36.21 2.62
N LEU A 412 23.76 -36.40 1.76
CA LEU A 412 22.49 -37.05 2.11
C LEU A 412 22.35 -38.49 1.59
N ALA A 413 23.13 -38.88 0.57
CA ALA A 413 23.07 -40.23 0.01
C ALA A 413 23.43 -41.28 1.06
N LYS A 414 22.62 -42.33 1.17
CA LYS A 414 22.88 -43.45 2.08
C LYS A 414 24.15 -44.21 1.73
N ASP A 415 24.47 -44.29 0.44
CA ASP A 415 25.68 -44.92 -0.09
C ASP A 415 26.28 -44.04 -1.17
N TRP A 416 27.06 -43.03 -0.75
CA TRP A 416 27.71 -42.12 -1.68
C TRP A 416 28.58 -42.85 -2.71
N LYS A 417 29.18 -44.00 -2.38
CA LYS A 417 30.02 -44.74 -3.34
C LYS A 417 29.19 -45.25 -4.52
N LYS A 418 28.01 -45.82 -4.25
CA LYS A 418 27.08 -46.25 -5.31
C LYS A 418 26.46 -45.07 -6.05
N THR A 419 26.04 -44.05 -5.32
CA THR A 419 25.40 -42.86 -5.91
C THR A 419 26.40 -42.10 -6.79
N LYS A 420 27.66 -41.97 -6.38
CA LYS A 420 28.74 -41.42 -7.21
C LYS A 420 28.94 -42.24 -8.49
N ALA A 421 29.00 -43.57 -8.39
CA ALA A 421 29.17 -44.45 -9.56
C ALA A 421 28.02 -44.28 -10.56
N TYR A 422 26.78 -44.20 -10.08
CA TYR A 422 25.60 -43.93 -10.92
C TYR A 422 25.68 -42.55 -11.59
N LEU A 423 26.03 -41.49 -10.83
CA LEU A 423 26.14 -40.14 -11.37
C LEU A 423 27.25 -40.03 -12.43
N THR A 424 28.38 -40.73 -12.25
CA THR A 424 29.44 -40.82 -13.25
C THR A 424 28.98 -41.57 -14.51
N GLU A 425 28.28 -42.70 -14.36
CA GLU A 425 27.71 -43.44 -15.50
C GLU A 425 26.73 -42.59 -16.32
N LYS A 426 25.94 -41.74 -15.65
CA LYS A 426 24.99 -40.82 -16.31
C LYS A 426 25.61 -39.50 -16.77
N GLU A 427 26.93 -39.37 -16.71
CA GLU A 427 27.68 -38.14 -17.06
C GLU A 427 27.25 -36.89 -16.27
N LEU A 428 26.63 -37.08 -15.10
CA LEU A 428 26.18 -36.01 -14.20
C LEU A 428 27.29 -35.57 -13.23
N TYR A 429 28.37 -36.34 -13.14
CA TYR A 429 29.52 -36.06 -12.30
C TYR A 429 30.82 -36.41 -13.04
N ARG A 430 31.77 -35.47 -13.09
CA ARG A 430 33.15 -35.67 -13.60
C ARG A 430 34.12 -35.23 -12.49
N GLU A 431 35.21 -35.98 -12.33
CA GLU A 431 36.25 -35.67 -11.33
C GLU A 431 37.05 -34.41 -11.67
#